data_AF-A0A0P9E2V0-F1
#
_entry.id   AF-A0A0P9E2V0-F1
#
_cell.length_a   1.000
_cell.length_b   1.000
_cell.length_c   1.000
_cell.angle_alpha   90.00
_cell.angle_beta   90.00
_cell.angle_gamma   90.00
#
_symmetry.space_group_name_H-M   'P 1'
#
loop_
_entity.id
_entity.type
_entity.pdbx_description
1 polymer ?
#
loop_
_entity_poly.entity_id
_entity_poly.type
_entity_poly.pdbx_seq_one_letter_code
_entity_poly.pdbx_strand_id
1 'polypeptide(L)' 'MGVLASRKEDYAQNDISHFSDEALQNVMENILNQMEEAVQQGESLTSEYVVQLSQQLDAYVLIAQTRKMRCIS' A
#
# COMPACT_ATOMS: atom_id res chain seq x y z
N MET A 1 -20.80 -17.75 -20.49
CA MET A 1 -19.60 -16.96 -20.87
C MET A 1 -18.86 -16.64 -19.59
N GLY A 2 -17.74 -17.30 -19.31
CA GLY A 2 -16.90 -17.00 -18.15
C GLY A 2 -15.80 -16.05 -18.60
N VAL A 3 -15.95 -14.75 -18.33
CA VAL A 3 -14.84 -13.80 -18.52
C VAL A 3 -13.91 -14.00 -17.34
N LEU A 4 -12.81 -14.72 -17.56
CA LEU A 4 -11.67 -14.76 -16.67
C LEU A 4 -11.13 -13.33 -16.60
N ALA A 5 -11.46 -12.62 -15.53
CA ALA A 5 -10.78 -11.39 -15.17
C ALA A 5 -9.32 -11.76 -14.88
N SER A 6 -8.47 -11.57 -15.89
CA SER A 6 -7.03 -11.69 -15.75
C SER A 6 -6.58 -10.54 -14.86
N ARG A 7 -6.66 -10.78 -13.55
CA ARG A 7 -6.16 -9.88 -12.52
C ARG A 7 -4.64 -9.89 -12.64
N LYS A 8 -4.11 -8.95 -13.38
CA LYS A 8 -2.68 -8.66 -13.41
C LYS A 8 -2.37 -7.89 -12.12
N GLU A 9 -2.30 -8.63 -11.02
CA GLU A 9 -1.66 -8.20 -9.76
C GLU A 9 -0.14 -8.19 -9.99
N ASP A 10 0.32 -7.21 -10.78
CA ASP A 10 1.73 -6.85 -10.88
C ASP A 10 1.88 -5.40 -10.38
N TYR A 11 1.27 -5.11 -9.23
CA TYR A 11 1.53 -3.89 -8.50
C TYR A 11 2.61 -4.22 -7.49
N ALA A 12 3.85 -4.13 -7.97
CA ALA A 12 5.01 -3.78 -7.19
C ALA A 12 4.95 -4.28 -5.74
N GLN A 13 5.07 -5.60 -5.56
CA GLN A 13 5.62 -6.18 -4.33
C GLN A 13 7.11 -5.78 -4.26
N ASN A 14 7.35 -4.46 -4.21
CA ASN A 14 8.66 -3.86 -4.31
C ASN A 14 9.30 -3.98 -2.94
N ASP A 15 9.79 -5.18 -2.63
CA ASP A 15 10.81 -5.46 -1.63
C ASP A 15 10.59 -4.86 -0.22
N ILE A 16 9.34 -4.53 0.14
CA ILE A 16 9.02 -3.86 1.40
C ILE A 16 9.37 -4.76 2.62
N SER A 17 9.46 -6.08 2.39
CA SER A 17 9.81 -7.05 3.42
C SER A 17 11.22 -6.86 3.99
N HIS A 18 12.15 -6.21 3.26
CA HIS A 18 13.55 -6.03 3.65
C HIS A 18 13.85 -4.68 4.32
N PHE A 19 12.88 -3.77 4.37
CA PHE A 19 13.07 -2.43 4.94
C PHE A 19 13.06 -2.44 6.47
N SER A 20 13.96 -1.69 7.11
CA SER A 20 13.90 -1.42 8.55
C SER A 20 12.54 -0.81 8.94
N ASP A 21 12.09 -1.02 10.17
CA ASP A 21 10.79 -0.49 10.64
C ASP A 21 10.68 1.05 10.49
N GLU A 22 11.80 1.77 10.59
CA GLU A 22 11.86 3.22 10.35
C GLU A 22 11.59 3.59 8.88
N ALA A 23 12.23 2.91 7.94
CA ALA A 23 12.01 3.16 6.52
C ALA A 23 10.60 2.74 6.09
N LEU A 24 10.07 1.70 6.71
CA LEU A 24 8.69 1.26 6.53
C LEU A 24 7.70 2.35 7.00
N GLN A 25 7.94 2.96 8.17
CA GLN A 25 7.13 4.09 8.66
C GLN A 25 7.26 5.33 7.78
N ASN A 26 8.45 5.65 7.28
CA ASN A 26 8.65 6.79 6.38
C ASN A 26 7.88 6.62 5.06
N VAL A 27 7.83 5.40 4.52
CA VAL A 27 7.02 5.09 3.34
C VAL A 27 5.54 5.26 3.64
N MET A 28 5.07 4.81 4.79
CA MET A 28 3.68 4.98 5.23
C MET A 28 3.28 6.46 5.30
N GLU A 29 4.10 7.28 5.95
CA GLU A 29 3.85 8.71 6.10
C GLU A 29 3.79 9.41 4.73
N ASN A 30 4.69 9.06 3.83
CA ASN A 30 4.69 9.60 2.47
C ASN A 30 3.42 9.23 1.69
N ILE A 31 2.94 7.99 1.80
CA ILE A 31 1.69 7.57 1.13
C ILE A 31 0.49 8.34 1.68
N LEU A 32 0.43 8.54 3.00
CA LEU A 32 -0.65 9.30 3.63
C LEU A 32 -0.66 10.77 3.20
N ASN A 33 0.52 11.40 3.11
CA ASN A 33 0.64 12.76 2.59
C ASN A 33 0.16 12.84 1.14
N GLN A 34 0.57 11.91 0.28
CA GLN A 34 0.13 11.89 -1.12
C GLN A 34 -1.38 11.67 -1.28
N MET A 35 -2.00 10.87 -0.41
CA MET A 35 -3.46 10.73 -0.37
C MET A 35 -4.14 12.02 0.08
N GLU A 36 -3.62 12.69 1.12
CA GLU A 36 -4.16 13.95 1.60
C GLU A 36 -4.11 15.01 0.50
N GLU A 37 -2.97 15.14 -0.18
CA GLU A 37 -2.80 16.05 -1.31
C GLU A 37 -3.77 15.74 -2.45
N ALA A 38 -3.95 14.46 -2.80
CA ALA A 38 -4.90 14.05 -3.83
C ALA A 38 -6.34 14.47 -3.47
N VAL A 39 -6.76 14.24 -2.23
CA VAL A 39 -8.08 14.64 -1.73
C VAL A 39 -8.23 16.16 -1.73
N GLN A 40 -7.21 16.92 -1.30
CA GLN A 40 -7.22 18.38 -1.31
C GLN A 40 -7.30 18.95 -2.73
N GLN A 41 -6.67 18.29 -3.70
CA GLN A 41 -6.73 18.66 -5.11
C GLN A 41 -8.08 18.28 -5.77
N GLY A 42 -8.99 17.67 -5.02
CA GLY A 42 -10.30 17.24 -5.51
C GLY A 42 -10.23 15.98 -6.36
N GLU A 43 -9.14 15.22 -6.25
CA GLU A 43 -9.01 13.96 -6.96
C GLU A 43 -9.99 12.94 -6.38
N SER A 44 -10.63 12.18 -7.28
CA SER A 44 -11.60 11.18 -6.85
C SER A 44 -10.89 10.06 -6.11
N LEU A 45 -11.47 9.58 -5.02
CA LEU A 45 -10.97 8.41 -4.29
C LEU A 45 -10.93 7.12 -5.14
N THR A 46 -11.64 7.13 -6.27
CA THR A 46 -11.66 6.04 -7.26
C THR A 46 -10.66 6.25 -8.41
N SER A 47 -9.92 7.37 -8.39
CA SER A 47 -8.80 7.61 -9.30
C SER A 47 -7.80 6.47 -9.18
N GLU A 48 -7.27 6.01 -10.31
CA GLU A 48 -6.27 4.94 -10.34
C GLU A 48 -5.09 5.24 -9.41
N TYR A 49 -4.71 6.51 -9.30
CA TYR A 49 -3.67 6.99 -8.40
C TYR A 49 -4.01 6.76 -6.91
N VAL A 50 -5.18 7.21 -6.44
CA VAL A 50 -5.62 7.00 -5.05
C VAL A 50 -5.82 5.50 -4.74
N VAL A 51 -6.28 4.73 -5.72
CA VAL A 51 -6.40 3.27 -5.61
C VAL A 51 -5.03 2.61 -5.45
N GLN A 52 -4.02 3.04 -6.19
CA GLN A 52 -2.65 2.53 -6.05
C GLN A 52 -2.04 2.88 -4.69
N LEU A 53 -2.20 4.13 -4.23
CA LEU A 53 -1.77 4.53 -2.87
C LEU A 53 -2.44 3.65 -1.81
N SER A 54 -3.72 3.32 -1.99
CA SER A 54 -4.48 2.47 -1.06
C SER A 54 -3.94 1.04 -1.01
N GLN A 55 -3.53 0.49 -2.15
CA GLN A 55 -2.91 -0.84 -2.22
C GLN A 55 -1.55 -0.87 -1.52
N GLN A 56 -0.75 0.20 -1.63
CA GLN A 56 0.54 0.29 -0.93
C GLN A 56 0.36 0.36 0.59
N LEU A 57 -0.66 1.10 1.05
CA LEU A 57 -1.06 1.15 2.46
C LEU A 57 -1.50 -0.23 3.00
N ASP A 58 -2.28 -0.98 2.23
CA ASP A 58 -2.70 -2.34 2.60
C ASP A 58 -1.49 -3.29 2.74
N ALA A 59 -0.54 -3.22 1.80
CA ALA A 59 0.69 -3.99 1.85
C ALA A 59 1.53 -3.65 3.10
N TYR A 60 1.64 -2.37 3.47
CA TYR A 60 2.29 -1.97 4.72
C TYR A 60 1.61 -2.63 5.93
N VAL A 61 0.27 -2.58 6.01
CA VAL A 61 -0.47 -3.13 7.15
C VAL A 61 -0.21 -4.63 7.28
N LEU A 62 -0.19 -5.35 6.16
CA LEU A 62 0.14 -6.78 6.13
C LEU A 62 1.54 -7.06 6.70
N ILE A 63 2.54 -6.25 6.30
CA ILE A 63 3.93 -6.41 6.75
C ILE A 63 4.08 -6.08 8.23
N ALA A 64 3.49 -4.97 8.68
CA ALA A 64 3.50 -4.57 10.08
C ALA A 64 2.83 -5.63 10.97
N GLN A 65 1.70 -6.20 10.54
CA GLN A 65 1.04 -7.30 11.25
C GLN A 65 1.91 -8.57 11.29
N THR A 66 2.54 -8.92 10.16
CA THR A 66 3.43 -10.09 10.06
C THR A 66 4.63 -9.96 11.00
N ARG A 67 5.25 -8.77 11.06
CA ARG A 67 6.35 -8.49 12.02
C ARG A 67 5.87 -8.54 13.46
N LYS A 68 4.72 -7.94 13.75
CA LYS A 68 4.13 -7.99 15.09
C LYS A 68 3.86 -9.43 15.54
N MET A 69 3.35 -10.30 14.67
CA MET A 69 3.15 -11.72 14.99
C MET A 69 4.46 -12.49 15.17
N ARG A 70 5.52 -12.14 14.43
CA ARG A 70 6.84 -12.78 14.56
C ARG A 70 7.51 -12.50 15.92
N CYS A 71 7.17 -11.41 16.59
CA CYS A 71 7.72 -11.05 17.90
C CYS A 71 6.99 -11.66 19.11
N ILE A 72 5.96 -12.51 18.92
CA ILE A 72 5.13 -13.09 20.00
C ILE A 72 5.50 -14.56 20.30
N SER A 73 6.75 -14.98 20.05
CA SER A 73 7.25 -16.33 20.40
C SER A 73 8.25 -16.30 21.54
#